data_AF-A0A077FJL9-F1
#
_entry.id   AF-A0A077FJL9-F1
#
_cell.length_a   1.000
_cell.length_b   1.000
_cell.length_c   1.000
_cell.angle_alpha   90.00
_cell.angle_beta   90.00
_cell.angle_gamma   90.00
#
_symmetry.space_group_name_H-M   'P 1'
#
loop_
_entity.id
_entity.type
_entity.pdbx_description
1 polymer ?
#
loop_
_entity_poly.entity_id
_entity_poly.type
_entity_poly.pdbx_seq_one_letter_code
_entity_poly.pdbx_strand_id
1 'polypeptide(L)'
;MDKNIASNQIKLEEVKYSPALAQGIKQKKKERTGVCILIAESQILSRQLMLEALRLRWNYETIATKNAIQTIKSYINNAPDILFLDAELSDYNGYDVLTKIKEIDVNAFVIMTSTVTLNNNVQLALKNGAQGFIAKPFTKSKIEEYINIYVDKYKKMTFNDK
;
A
#
# COMPACT_ATOMS: atom_id res chain seq x y z
N MET A 1 14.94 1.47 -35.49
CA MET A 1 15.04 2.59 -34.52
C MET A 1 14.23 2.20 -33.29
N ASP A 2 14.96 1.63 -32.34
CA ASP A 2 14.71 1.37 -30.91
C ASP A 2 13.32 0.96 -30.43
N LYS A 3 13.07 -0.35 -30.51
CA LYS A 3 12.24 -1.09 -29.55
C LYS A 3 13.15 -1.82 -28.58
N ASN A 4 13.65 -1.13 -27.56
CA ASN A 4 14.18 -1.77 -26.35
C ASN A 4 14.11 -0.77 -25.19
N ILE A 5 12.88 -0.49 -24.75
CA ILE A 5 12.66 -0.06 -23.36
C ILE A 5 12.88 -1.32 -22.53
N ALA A 6 14.14 -1.54 -22.13
CA ALA A 6 14.47 -2.56 -21.16
C ALA A 6 13.63 -2.29 -19.90
N SER A 7 12.62 -3.14 -19.69
CA SER A 7 11.86 -3.20 -18.46
C SER A 7 12.83 -3.57 -17.34
N ASN A 8 13.41 -2.56 -16.69
CA ASN A 8 14.35 -2.76 -15.60
C ASN A 8 13.60 -3.49 -14.46
N GLN A 9 13.83 -4.79 -14.34
CA GLN A 9 13.29 -5.61 -13.27
C GLN A 9 14.12 -5.33 -12.00
N ILE A 10 13.76 -4.27 -11.27
CA ILE A 10 14.28 -4.05 -9.91
C ILE A 10 13.94 -5.28 -9.09
N LYS A 11 14.96 -5.98 -8.57
CA LYS A 11 14.77 -7.08 -7.61
C LYS A 11 14.57 -6.53 -6.20
N LEU A 12 13.96 -7.32 -5.31
CA LEU A 12 13.62 -6.87 -3.97
C LEU A 12 14.87 -6.47 -3.16
N GLU A 13 15.95 -7.23 -3.35
CA GLU A 13 17.27 -7.02 -2.74
C GLU A 13 18.04 -5.80 -3.27
N GLU A 14 17.66 -5.29 -4.44
CA GLU A 14 18.31 -4.12 -5.06
C GLU A 14 17.69 -2.80 -4.58
N VAL A 15 16.51 -2.85 -3.96
CA VAL A 15 15.85 -1.67 -3.39
C VAL A 15 16.56 -1.31 -2.08
N LYS A 16 17.39 -0.28 -2.14
CA LYS A 16 18.11 0.25 -0.98
C LYS A 16 17.56 1.61 -0.56
N TYR A 17 17.53 1.83 0.75
CA TYR A 17 17.30 3.15 1.30
C TYR A 17 18.35 4.15 0.79
N SER A 18 17.89 5.34 0.44
CA SER A 18 18.74 6.52 0.36
C SER A 18 17.98 7.74 0.87
N PRO A 19 18.66 8.73 1.48
CA PRO A 19 18.01 9.96 1.92
C PRO A 19 17.26 10.67 0.78
N ALA A 20 17.79 10.65 -0.44
CA ALA A 20 17.16 11.24 -1.62
C ALA A 20 15.84 10.53 -1.99
N LEU A 21 15.80 9.19 -1.94
CA LEU A 21 14.59 8.40 -2.16
C LEU A 21 13.52 8.74 -1.12
N ALA A 22 13.88 8.73 0.16
CA ALA A 22 12.96 9.04 1.25
C ALA A 22 12.41 10.48 1.16
N GLN A 23 13.27 11.44 0.81
CA GLN A 23 12.87 12.83 0.59
C GLN A 23 11.90 12.95 -0.60
N GLY A 24 12.16 12.26 -1.71
CA GLY A 24 11.29 12.23 -2.87
C GLY A 24 9.89 11.68 -2.56
N ILE A 25 9.82 10.58 -1.79
CA ILE A 25 8.53 10.01 -1.32
C ILE A 25 7.78 11.03 -0.44
N LYS A 26 8.47 11.65 0.53
CA LYS A 26 7.87 12.64 1.43
C LYS A 26 7.35 13.86 0.67
N GLN A 27 8.09 14.34 -0.32
CA GLN A 27 7.69 15.49 -1.13
C GLN A 27 6.43 15.18 -1.95
N LYS A 28 6.39 14.04 -2.66
CA LYS A 28 5.21 13.61 -3.43
C LYS A 28 3.94 13.51 -2.58
N LYS A 29 4.06 12.99 -1.34
CA LYS A 29 2.94 12.92 -0.38
C LYS A 29 2.45 14.30 0.07
N LYS A 30 3.36 15.27 0.21
CA LYS A 30 3.03 16.63 0.65
C LYS A 30 2.30 17.43 -0.43
N GLU A 31 2.65 17.23 -1.70
CA GLU A 31 2.12 17.99 -2.84
C GLU A 31 0.72 17.53 -3.28
N ARG A 32 0.27 16.32 -2.92
CA ARG A 32 -1.04 15.83 -3.37
C ARG A 32 -2.22 16.41 -2.58
N THR A 33 -3.30 16.68 -3.31
CA THR A 33 -4.58 17.16 -2.80
C THR A 33 -5.56 16.04 -2.46
N GLY A 34 -5.39 14.86 -3.07
CA GLY A 34 -6.20 13.65 -2.82
C GLY A 34 -5.57 12.64 -1.88
N VAL A 35 -6.21 11.46 -1.80
CA VAL A 35 -5.67 10.27 -1.12
C VAL A 35 -5.28 9.24 -2.18
N CYS A 36 -3.99 8.92 -2.26
CA CYS A 36 -3.46 7.88 -3.14
C CYS A 36 -3.40 6.54 -2.39
N ILE A 37 -4.09 5.53 -2.89
CA ILE A 37 -4.21 4.21 -2.25
C ILE A 37 -3.58 3.16 -3.17
N LEU A 38 -2.60 2.44 -2.66
CA LEU A 38 -2.01 1.29 -3.34
C LEU A 38 -2.58 -0.01 -2.76
N ILE A 39 -2.99 -0.91 -3.65
CA ILE A 39 -3.51 -2.24 -3.33
C ILE A 39 -2.52 -3.26 -3.90
N ALA A 40 -1.97 -4.09 -3.03
CA ALA A 40 -1.11 -5.21 -3.38
C ALA A 40 -1.82 -6.50 -3.02
N GLU A 41 -2.44 -7.15 -4.00
CA GLU A 41 -3.30 -8.32 -3.80
C GLU A 41 -3.18 -9.24 -5.01
N SER A 42 -2.81 -10.50 -4.80
CA SER A 42 -2.56 -11.45 -5.88
C SER A 42 -3.86 -11.98 -6.49
N GLN A 43 -4.91 -12.16 -5.66
CA GLN A 43 -6.18 -12.75 -6.08
C GLN A 43 -7.07 -11.73 -6.80
N ILE A 44 -7.49 -12.06 -8.03
CA ILE A 44 -8.25 -11.15 -8.90
C ILE A 44 -9.55 -10.68 -8.24
N LEU A 45 -10.33 -11.61 -7.67
CA LEU A 45 -11.62 -11.28 -7.06
C LEU A 45 -11.46 -10.41 -5.80
N SER A 46 -10.49 -10.74 -4.95
CA SER A 46 -10.14 -9.92 -3.77
C SER A 46 -9.76 -8.50 -4.19
N ARG A 47 -8.88 -8.37 -5.19
CA ARG A 47 -8.41 -7.07 -5.71
C ARG A 47 -9.55 -6.26 -6.34
N GLN A 48 -10.45 -6.91 -7.06
CA GLN A 48 -11.64 -6.27 -7.64
C GLN A 48 -12.59 -5.75 -6.56
N LEU A 49 -12.87 -6.55 -5.53
CA LEU A 49 -13.69 -6.12 -4.39
C LEU A 49 -13.10 -4.88 -3.72
N MET A 50 -11.78 -4.85 -3.51
CA MET A 50 -11.10 -3.68 -2.93
C MET A 50 -11.20 -2.45 -3.84
N LEU A 51 -11.01 -2.61 -5.16
CA LEU A 51 -11.16 -1.50 -6.10
C LEU A 51 -12.60 -0.95 -6.10
N GLU A 52 -13.60 -1.82 -6.07
CA GLU A 52 -15.02 -1.44 -6.00
C GLU A 52 -15.36 -0.73 -4.69
N ALA A 53 -14.78 -1.17 -3.56
CA ALA A 53 -14.94 -0.52 -2.27
C ALA A 53 -14.50 0.96 -2.30
N LEU A 54 -13.48 1.29 -3.10
CA LEU A 54 -12.86 2.61 -3.15
C LEU A 54 -13.41 3.52 -4.26
N ARG A 55 -14.12 2.95 -5.23
CA ARG A 55 -14.48 3.59 -6.50
C ARG A 55 -15.41 4.80 -6.37
N LEU A 56 -16.16 4.91 -5.28
CA LEU A 56 -17.24 5.91 -5.11
C LEU A 56 -16.77 7.21 -4.44
N ARG A 57 -15.48 7.36 -4.11
CA ARG A 57 -14.96 8.56 -3.43
C ARG A 57 -14.18 9.41 -4.44
N TRP A 58 -14.71 10.59 -4.74
CA TRP A 58 -14.21 11.51 -5.79
C TRP A 58 -12.73 11.89 -5.65
N ASN A 59 -12.17 11.86 -4.43
CA ASN A 59 -10.81 12.32 -4.15
C ASN A 59 -9.80 11.19 -3.89
N TYR A 60 -10.14 9.94 -4.25
CA TYR A 60 -9.24 8.79 -4.11
C TYR A 60 -8.65 8.41 -5.47
N GLU A 61 -7.32 8.27 -5.50
CA GLU A 61 -6.60 7.66 -6.60
C GLU A 61 -6.20 6.24 -6.20
N THR A 62 -6.67 5.23 -6.91
CA THR A 62 -6.40 3.83 -6.59
C THR A 62 -5.46 3.20 -7.59
N ILE A 63 -4.39 2.58 -7.09
CA ILE A 63 -3.41 1.84 -7.88
C ILE A 63 -3.43 0.39 -7.41
N ALA A 64 -3.42 -0.55 -8.34
CA ALA A 64 -3.48 -1.98 -8.04
C ALA A 64 -2.27 -2.71 -8.61
N THR A 65 -1.71 -3.62 -7.81
CA THR A 65 -0.58 -4.47 -8.15
C THR A 65 -0.88 -5.90 -7.71
N LYS A 66 -0.28 -6.89 -8.37
CA LYS A 66 -0.57 -8.31 -8.13
C LYS A 66 0.57 -9.07 -7.45
N ASN A 67 1.72 -8.44 -7.27
CA ASN A 67 2.92 -9.08 -6.75
C ASN A 67 3.85 -8.05 -6.07
N ALA A 68 4.82 -8.54 -5.32
CA ALA A 68 5.71 -7.74 -4.47
C ALA A 68 6.59 -6.79 -5.27
N ILE A 69 7.17 -7.24 -6.38
CA ILE A 69 8.04 -6.40 -7.22
C ILE A 69 7.27 -5.21 -7.82
N GLN A 70 6.06 -5.46 -8.33
CA GLN A 70 5.19 -4.37 -8.80
C GLN A 70 4.78 -3.44 -7.67
N THR A 71 4.51 -3.99 -6.49
CA THR A 71 4.12 -3.21 -5.29
C THR A 71 5.20 -2.22 -4.93
N ILE A 72 6.45 -2.65 -4.80
CA ILE A 72 7.56 -1.78 -4.38
C ILE A 72 7.85 -0.72 -5.44
N LYS A 73 7.89 -1.10 -6.72
CA LYS A 73 8.05 -0.15 -7.82
C LYS A 73 6.94 0.91 -7.81
N SER A 74 5.69 0.47 -7.67
CA SER A 74 4.55 1.36 -7.60
C SER A 74 4.62 2.28 -6.38
N TYR A 75 5.05 1.75 -5.23
CA TYR A 75 5.22 2.54 -4.02
C TYR A 75 6.26 3.66 -4.21
N ILE A 76 7.43 3.35 -4.77
CA ILE A 76 8.49 4.34 -5.03
C ILE A 76 8.01 5.41 -6.03
N ASN A 77 7.34 4.98 -7.10
CA ASN A 77 6.92 5.87 -8.17
C ASN A 77 5.76 6.78 -7.77
N ASN A 78 4.79 6.25 -7.02
CA ASN A 78 3.54 6.95 -6.71
C ASN A 78 3.47 7.46 -5.27
N ALA A 79 4.36 6.98 -4.38
CA ALA A 79 4.43 7.36 -2.97
C ALA A 79 3.06 7.35 -2.28
N PRO A 80 2.30 6.24 -2.30
CA PRO A 80 0.90 6.22 -1.86
C PRO A 80 0.74 6.61 -0.40
N ASP A 81 -0.40 7.21 -0.07
CA ASP A 81 -0.77 7.56 1.30
C ASP A 81 -1.06 6.33 2.14
N ILE A 82 -1.78 5.37 1.55
CA ILE A 82 -2.20 4.12 2.16
C ILE A 82 -1.74 2.96 1.27
N LEU A 83 -1.13 1.94 1.86
CA LEU A 83 -0.84 0.66 1.21
C LEU A 83 -1.67 -0.44 1.91
N PHE A 84 -2.56 -1.09 1.17
CA PHE A 84 -3.09 -2.39 1.56
C PHE A 84 -2.20 -3.48 0.99
N LEU A 85 -1.60 -4.29 1.85
CA LEU A 85 -0.59 -5.26 1.50
C LEU A 85 -1.03 -6.67 1.88
N ASP A 86 -1.27 -7.50 0.88
CA ASP A 86 -1.46 -8.94 1.06
C ASP A 86 -0.20 -9.60 1.63
N ALA A 87 -0.37 -10.41 2.65
CA ALA A 87 0.70 -11.23 3.21
C ALA A 87 1.07 -12.39 2.27
N GLU A 88 0.11 -12.86 1.47
CA GLU A 88 0.25 -14.01 0.56
C GLU A 88 0.40 -13.59 -0.91
N LEU A 89 1.42 -12.76 -1.22
CA LEU A 89 1.76 -12.41 -2.61
C LEU A 89 2.40 -13.58 -3.36
N SER A 90 2.32 -13.55 -4.69
CA SER A 90 2.70 -14.68 -5.55
C SER A 90 4.21 -14.93 -5.67
N ASP A 91 5.04 -13.91 -5.41
CA ASP A 91 6.48 -13.90 -5.67
C ASP A 91 7.33 -13.79 -4.39
N TYR A 92 6.91 -12.96 -3.43
CA TYR A 92 7.58 -12.80 -2.15
C TYR A 92 6.56 -12.73 -1.01
N ASN A 93 7.04 -12.93 0.21
CA ASN A 93 6.22 -12.77 1.39
C ASN A 93 5.89 -11.27 1.62
N GLY A 94 4.62 -10.94 1.87
CA GLY A 94 4.19 -9.57 2.17
C GLY A 94 4.87 -8.96 3.40
N TYR A 95 5.32 -9.76 4.38
CA TYR A 95 6.10 -9.23 5.53
C TYR A 95 7.47 -8.69 5.11
N ASP A 96 8.10 -9.26 4.07
CA ASP A 96 9.37 -8.77 3.53
C ASP A 96 9.14 -7.44 2.80
N VAL A 97 8.03 -7.34 2.06
CA VAL A 97 7.60 -6.09 1.41
C VAL A 97 7.33 -5.01 2.45
N LEU A 98 6.61 -5.32 3.53
CA LEU A 98 6.38 -4.39 4.64
C LEU A 98 7.71 -3.85 5.18
N THR A 99 8.66 -4.74 5.46
CA THR A 99 9.99 -4.38 5.96
C THR A 99 10.69 -3.43 4.99
N LYS A 100 10.70 -3.73 3.68
CA LYS A 100 11.32 -2.86 2.67
C LYS A 100 10.63 -1.51 2.50
N ILE A 101 9.30 -1.48 2.53
CA ILE A 101 8.56 -0.23 2.50
C ILE A 101 8.91 0.64 3.72
N LYS A 102 9.04 0.04 4.91
CA LYS A 102 9.41 0.76 6.13
C LYS A 102 10.86 1.24 6.15
N GLU A 103 11.77 0.50 5.51
CA GLU A 103 13.15 0.97 5.30
C GLU A 103 13.17 2.25 4.45
N ILE A 104 12.40 2.32 3.35
CA ILE A 104 12.40 3.48 2.43
C ILE A 104 11.49 4.63 2.88
N ASP A 105 10.46 4.32 3.66
CA ASP A 105 9.49 5.26 4.20
C ASP A 105 9.02 4.82 5.59
N VAL A 106 9.72 5.31 6.61
CA VAL A 106 9.40 5.03 8.02
C VAL A 106 7.96 5.42 8.41
N ASN A 107 7.37 6.37 7.69
CA ASN A 107 6.01 6.86 7.94
C ASN A 107 4.96 6.22 7.04
N ALA A 108 5.31 5.20 6.24
CA ALA A 108 4.37 4.48 5.38
C ALA A 108 3.15 4.02 6.19
N PHE A 109 1.94 4.27 5.70
CA PHE A 109 0.71 3.77 6.32
C PHE A 109 0.30 2.46 5.65
N VAL A 110 0.63 1.34 6.29
CA VAL A 110 0.47 0.00 5.73
C VAL A 110 -0.55 -0.79 6.53
N ILE A 111 -1.56 -1.33 5.84
CA ILE A 111 -2.55 -2.25 6.39
C ILE A 111 -2.29 -3.62 5.77
N MET A 112 -1.97 -4.59 6.61
CA MET A 112 -1.79 -5.96 6.13
C MET A 112 -3.15 -6.62 5.87
N THR A 113 -3.24 -7.47 4.84
CA THR A 113 -4.39 -8.33 4.59
C THR A 113 -3.93 -9.78 4.50
N SER A 114 -4.68 -10.75 5.04
CA SER A 114 -4.21 -12.14 5.07
C SER A 114 -5.36 -13.12 5.32
N THR A 115 -5.23 -14.32 4.76
CA THR A 115 -6.06 -15.49 5.09
C THR A 115 -5.61 -16.20 6.36
N VAL A 116 -4.37 -15.99 6.82
CA VAL A 116 -3.76 -16.66 7.97
C VAL A 116 -3.60 -15.70 9.14
N THR A 117 -4.60 -15.68 10.03
CA THR A 117 -4.71 -14.70 11.13
C THR A 117 -4.31 -15.25 12.49
N LEU A 118 -3.24 -16.05 12.56
CA LEU A 118 -2.68 -16.47 13.84
C LEU A 118 -2.19 -15.24 14.62
N ASN A 119 -2.38 -15.23 15.94
CA ASN A 119 -1.98 -14.10 16.80
C ASN A 119 -0.53 -13.65 16.58
N ASN A 120 0.37 -14.61 16.33
CA ASN A 120 1.78 -14.31 16.05
C ASN A 120 1.99 -13.52 14.76
N ASN A 121 1.21 -13.79 13.71
CA ASN A 121 1.29 -13.09 12.42
C ASN A 121 0.83 -11.63 12.56
N VAL A 122 -0.28 -11.42 13.26
CA VAL A 122 -0.79 -10.07 13.54
C VAL A 122 0.23 -9.28 14.36
N GLN A 123 0.78 -9.88 15.42
CA GLN A 123 1.81 -9.23 16.23
C GLN A 123 3.07 -8.93 15.43
N LEU A 124 3.48 -9.83 14.52
CA LEU A 124 4.64 -9.62 13.65
C LEU A 124 4.43 -8.43 12.71
N ALA A 125 3.26 -8.32 12.06
CA ALA A 125 2.91 -7.18 11.22
C ALA A 125 3.02 -5.86 11.99
N LEU A 126 2.42 -5.79 13.18
CA LEU A 126 2.40 -4.58 14.00
C LEU A 126 3.80 -4.23 14.52
N LYS A 127 4.60 -5.22 14.95
CA LYS A 127 6.00 -5.01 15.36
C LYS A 127 6.86 -4.48 14.22
N ASN A 128 6.58 -4.91 12.99
CA ASN A 128 7.25 -4.42 11.78
C ASN A 128 6.63 -3.09 11.26
N GLY A 129 5.78 -2.45 12.06
CA GLY A 129 5.30 -1.09 11.82
C GLY A 129 4.02 -0.99 10.99
N ALA A 130 3.34 -2.09 10.66
CA ALA A 130 2.00 -2.00 10.08
C ALA A 130 1.04 -1.26 11.03
N GLN A 131 0.14 -0.47 10.46
CA GLN A 131 -0.85 0.31 11.21
C GLN A 131 -2.15 -0.47 11.44
N GLY A 132 -2.30 -1.61 10.77
CA GLY A 132 -3.46 -2.47 10.95
C GLY A 132 -3.32 -3.78 10.22
N PHE A 133 -4.33 -4.62 10.45
CA PHE A 133 -4.40 -5.97 9.91
C PHE A 133 -5.86 -6.31 9.62
N ILE A 134 -6.14 -6.84 8.44
CA ILE A 134 -7.46 -7.24 7.99
C ILE A 134 -7.44 -8.74 7.67
N ALA A 135 -8.29 -9.50 8.36
CA ALA A 135 -8.53 -10.90 8.04
C ALA A 135 -9.34 -11.03 6.74
N LYS A 136 -8.98 -11.98 5.88
CA LYS A 136 -9.77 -12.41 4.72
C LYS A 136 -10.74 -13.54 5.14
N PRO A 137 -11.97 -13.59 4.60
CA PRO A 137 -12.57 -12.60 3.70
C PRO A 137 -12.90 -11.29 4.44
N PHE A 138 -12.73 -10.15 3.77
CA PHE A 138 -13.00 -8.84 4.33
C PHE A 138 -14.20 -8.16 3.69
N THR A 139 -14.82 -7.25 4.43
CA THR A 139 -15.93 -6.43 3.97
C THR A 139 -15.42 -5.07 3.49
N LYS A 140 -16.20 -4.41 2.63
CA LYS A 140 -15.98 -3.02 2.23
C LYS A 140 -15.80 -2.10 3.44
N SER A 141 -16.64 -2.26 4.47
CA SER A 141 -16.59 -1.45 5.70
C SER A 141 -15.24 -1.52 6.40
N LYS A 142 -14.59 -2.70 6.44
CA LYS A 142 -13.28 -2.84 7.10
C LYS A 142 -12.16 -2.11 6.35
N ILE A 143 -12.24 -2.07 5.03
CA ILE A 143 -11.31 -1.27 4.20
C ILE A 143 -11.53 0.22 4.46
N GLU A 144 -12.79 0.67 4.45
CA GLU A 144 -13.17 2.07 4.68
C GLU A 144 -12.76 2.57 6.08
N GLU A 145 -12.85 1.73 7.12
CA GLU A 145 -12.43 2.05 8.48
C GLU A 145 -10.99 2.57 8.54
N TYR A 146 -10.04 1.84 7.93
CA TYR A 146 -8.63 2.25 7.95
C TYR A 146 -8.34 3.50 7.12
N ILE A 147 -9.14 3.73 6.08
CA ILE A 147 -9.02 4.94 5.27
C ILE A 147 -9.52 6.14 6.07
N ASN A 148 -10.66 6.01 6.75
CA ASN A 148 -11.17 7.07 7.63
C ASN A 148 -10.16 7.39 8.73
N ILE A 149 -9.57 6.37 9.37
CA ILE A 149 -8.48 6.56 10.35
C ILE A 149 -7.32 7.37 9.75
N TYR A 150 -6.90 7.05 8.53
CA TYR A 150 -5.83 7.79 7.86
C TYR A 150 -6.25 9.24 7.59
N VAL A 151 -7.44 9.43 7.01
CA VAL A 151 -7.96 10.76 6.66
C VAL A 151 -8.07 11.61 7.92
N ASP A 152 -8.81 11.17 8.92
CA ASP A 152 -9.01 11.91 10.19
C ASP A 152 -7.69 12.34 10.84
N LYS A 153 -6.67 11.48 10.77
CA LYS A 153 -5.37 11.72 11.39
C LYS A 153 -4.44 12.62 10.58
N TYR A 154 -4.41 12.47 9.25
CA TYR A 154 -3.34 13.06 8.41
C TYR A 154 -3.84 14.07 7.38
N LYS A 155 -5.11 13.98 7.02
CA LYS A 155 -5.76 14.88 6.07
C LYS A 155 -6.99 15.40 6.80
N LYS A 156 -6.85 16.48 7.58
CA LYS A 156 -8.00 17.21 8.16
C LYS A 156 -8.95 17.64 7.02
N MET A 157 -9.76 16.71 6.53
CA MET A 157 -10.72 16.92 5.48
C MET A 157 -11.94 17.46 6.20
N THR A 158 -12.17 18.76 6.04
CA THR A 158 -13.51 19.31 6.18
C THR A 158 -14.38 18.65 5.11
N PHE A 159 -15.00 17.52 5.46
CA PHE A 159 -16.10 16.95 4.70
C PHE A 159 -17.28 17.93 4.82
N ASN A 160 -17.43 18.80 3.81
CA ASN A 160 -18.77 19.22 3.43
C ASN A 160 -19.29 18.12 2.51
N ASP A 161 -19.96 17.13 3.11
CA ASP A 161 -20.87 16.27 2.36
C ASP A 161 -21.93 17.18 1.71
N LYS A 162 -21.96 17.20 0.37
CA LYS A 162 -23.10 17.65 -0.41
C LYS A 162 -23.63 16.47 -1.20
#